data_AF-A0A1A8R1K3-F1
#
_entry.id   AF-A0A1A8R1K3-F1
#
_cell.length_a   1.000
_cell.length_b   1.000
_cell.length_c   1.000
_cell.angle_alpha   90.00
_cell.angle_beta   90.00
_cell.angle_gamma   90.00
#
_symmetry.space_group_name_H-M   'P 1'
#
loop_
_entity.id
_entity.type
_entity.pdbx_description
1 polymer ?
#
loop_
_entity_poly.entity_id
_entity_poly.type
_entity_poly.pdbx_seq_one_letter_code
_entity_poly.pdbx_strand_id
1 'polypeptide(L)' 'YPAENRWYQIGIVSWGEGCDRDGKYGFYTHLFRMNRWIKKVIDRTGEDDE' A
#
# COMPACT_ATOMS: atom_id res chain seq x y z
N TYR A 1 -4.96 -4.42 -19.45
CA TYR A 1 -4.40 -5.68 -18.91
C TYR A 1 -3.00 -5.39 -18.40
N PRO A 2 -2.57 -5.97 -17.26
CA PRO A 2 -1.19 -5.84 -16.85
C PRO A 2 -0.30 -6.34 -17.99
N ALA A 3 0.59 -5.50 -18.49
CA ALA A 3 1.63 -5.97 -19.38
C ALA A 3 2.45 -7.00 -18.59
N GLU A 4 2.72 -8.17 -19.17
CA GLU A 4 3.67 -9.17 -18.61
C GLU A 4 3.20 -10.12 -17.50
N ASN A 5 1.91 -10.47 -17.38
CA ASN A 5 1.46 -11.49 -16.40
C ASN A 5 1.88 -11.17 -14.94
N ARG A 6 1.90 -9.89 -14.58
CA ARG A 6 2.27 -9.37 -13.25
C ARG A 6 1.04 -8.86 -12.50
N TRP A 7 1.08 -8.98 -11.18
CA TRP A 7 0.14 -8.31 -10.28
C TRP A 7 0.72 -6.97 -9.83
N TYR A 8 -0.09 -5.91 -9.87
CA TYR A 8 0.29 -4.59 -9.38
C TYR A 8 -0.44 -4.30 -8.06
N GLN A 9 0.32 -4.01 -7.01
CA GLN A 9 -0.25 -3.56 -5.75
C GLN A 9 -0.61 -2.08 -5.83
N ILE A 10 -1.91 -1.78 -5.88
CA ILE A 10 -2.41 -0.39 -5.96
C ILE A 10 -2.70 0.22 -4.58
N GLY A 11 -2.89 -0.62 -3.56
CA GLY A 11 -3.29 -0.16 -2.24
C GLY A 11 -2.98 -1.12 -1.10
N ILE A 12 -3.11 -0.59 0.13
CA ILE A 12 -3.06 -1.32 1.40
C ILE A 12 -4.43 -1.19 2.07
N VAL A 13 -4.96 -2.28 2.62
CA VAL A 13 -6.20 -2.25 3.43
C VAL A 13 -5.99 -1.30 4.61
N SER A 14 -6.87 -0.32 4.77
CA SER A 14 -6.75 0.66 5.84
C SER A 14 -7.82 0.44 6.91
N TRP A 15 -9.07 0.78 6.61
CA TRP A 15 -10.20 0.68 7.52
C TRP A 15 -11.52 0.61 6.76
N GLY A 16 -12.62 0.59 7.49
CA GLY A 16 -13.98 0.69 6.95
C GLY A 16 -14.92 1.27 8.00
N GLU A 17 -16.07 1.79 7.58
CA GLU A 17 -17.12 2.28 8.49
C GLU A 17 -17.80 1.10 9.22
N GLY A 18 -17.06 0.42 10.11
CA GLY A 18 -17.44 -0.88 10.66
C GLY A 18 -17.10 -2.04 9.71
N CYS A 19 -17.34 -3.27 10.18
CA CYS A 19 -17.30 -4.46 9.34
C CYS A 19 -18.73 -4.75 8.84
N ASP A 20 -18.86 -5.10 7.55
CA ASP A 20 -20.10 -5.60 6.94
C ASP A 20 -21.34 -4.70 7.10
N ARG A 21 -21.15 -3.38 7.00
CA ARG A 21 -22.28 -2.45 7.02
C ARG A 21 -22.82 -2.20 5.62
N ASP A 22 -24.14 -2.35 5.48
CA ASP A 22 -24.84 -2.06 4.23
C ASP A 22 -24.56 -0.63 3.73
N GLY A 23 -24.32 -0.52 2.42
CA GLY A 23 -24.06 0.77 1.77
C GLY A 23 -22.70 1.39 2.08
N LYS A 24 -21.79 0.67 2.76
CA LYS A 24 -20.43 1.12 3.07
C LYS A 24 -19.39 0.41 2.23
N TYR A 25 -18.29 1.10 1.93
CA TYR A 25 -17.17 0.59 1.13
C TYR A 25 -15.92 0.41 1.99
N GLY A 26 -15.03 -0.47 1.54
CA GLY A 26 -13.68 -0.58 2.10
C GLY A 26 -12.82 0.63 1.73
N PHE A 27 -12.01 1.10 2.67
CA PHE A 27 -11.08 2.21 2.45
C PHE A 27 -9.65 1.68 2.35
N TYR A 28 -8.96 2.04 1.27
CA TYR A 28 -7.62 1.58 0.94
C TYR A 28 -6.67 2.76 0.78
N THR A 29 -5.45 2.62 1.29
CA THR A 29 -4.38 3.62 1.10
C THR A 29 -3.82 3.50 -0.30
N HIS A 30 -3.74 4.61 -1.04
CA HIS A 30 -3.25 4.64 -2.43
C HIS A 30 -1.71 4.65 -2.52
N LEU A 31 -1.12 3.70 -3.26
CA LEU A 31 0.34 3.50 -3.26
C LEU A 31 1.15 4.23 -4.34
N PHE A 32 0.52 4.77 -5.40
CA PHE A 32 1.23 5.25 -6.59
C PHE A 32 2.37 6.24 -6.32
N ARG A 33 2.26 7.08 -5.28
CA ARG A 33 3.26 8.11 -4.94
C ARG A 33 4.19 7.75 -3.78
N MET A 34 4.03 6.56 -3.16
CA MET A 34 4.74 6.21 -1.93
C MET A 34 6.16 5.65 -2.17
N ASN A 35 6.50 5.29 -3.40
CA ASN A 35 7.77 4.61 -3.72
C ASN A 35 9.03 5.32 -3.20
N ARG A 36 9.09 6.66 -3.25
CA ARG A 36 10.26 7.40 -2.73
C ARG A 36 10.39 7.29 -1.21
N TRP A 37 9.27 7.39 -0.51
CA TRP A 37 9.25 7.28 0.94
C TRP A 37 9.63 5.87 1.39
N ILE A 38 9.06 4.85 0.76
CA ILE A 38 9.37 3.44 1.07
C ILE A 38 10.88 3.18 0.95
N LYS A 39 11.50 3.59 -0.17
CA LYS A 39 12.95 3.44 -0.38
C LYS A 39 13.76 4.13 0.70
N LYS A 40 13.47 5.40 0.99
CA LYS A 40 14.15 6.16 2.04
C LYS A 40 14.11 5.47 3.40
N VAL A 41 12.98 4.86 3.76
CA VAL A 41 12.84 4.15 5.04
C VAL A 41 13.67 2.87 5.05
N ILE A 42 13.64 2.09 3.97
CA ILE A 42 14.44 0.87 3.83
C ILE A 42 15.94 1.18 3.93
N ASP A 43 16.40 2.19 3.19
CA ASP A 43 17.82 2.59 3.16
C ASP A 43 18.30 2.98 4.57
N ARG A 44 17.53 3.84 5.26
CA ARG A 44 17.85 4.25 6.63
C ARG A 44 17.88 3.07 7.60
N THR A 45 16.89 2.18 7.54
CA THR A 45 16.83 1.03 8.45
C THR A 45 17.98 0.06 8.20
N GLY A 46 18.42 -0.11 6.95
CA GLY A 46 19.60 -0.94 6.66
C GLY A 46 20.92 -0.36 7.17
N GLU A 47 21.07 0.97 7.23
CA GLU A 47 22.23 1.65 7.85
C GLU A 47 22.26 1.49 9.38
N ASP A 48 21.10 1.38 10.03
CA ASP A 48 21.01 1.18 11.48
C ASP A 48 21.37 -0.27 11.91
N ASP A 49 21.35 -1.22 10.97
CA ASP A 49 21.63 -2.65 11.18
C ASP A 49 23.10 -3.04 10.92
N GLU A 50 23.95 -2.12 10.43
CA GLU A 50 25.43 -2.25 10.28
C GLU A 50 26.19 -1.55 11.43
#